data_AF-A0A8J2YRP3-F1
#
_entry.id   AF-A0A8J2YRP3-F1
#
_cell.length_a   1.000
_cell.length_b   1.000
_cell.length_c   1.000
_cell.angle_alpha   90.00
_cell.angle_beta   90.00
_cell.angle_gamma   90.00
#
_symmetry.space_group_name_H-M   'P 1'
#
loop_
_entity.id
_entity.type
_entity.pdbx_description
1 polymer ?
#
loop_
_entity_poly.entity_id
_entity_poly.type
_entity_poly.pdbx_seq_one_letter_code
_entity_poly.pdbx_strand_id
1 'polypeptide(L)'
;MTVSMFWTAMRVRFVLVLAGLMLTHAGFAARLDVGPGKTYKMPSEAAAVARDGDHIEIAPGQYFDCAVWRANNLVIEGTAPGVVITDKTCQGKGLFVISGNNTTVRNLTLTRARVPDMNGAGIRLDRGSLTVDGVKFIDNQDGILGGGPGDTVIIRNSEFVKNGVCAPVCAHGIYVNNADLLQVESSHFSDTQQAHSIKSRARRTVVTGCTITDGPTGTSSYLIDIPNGGAVVVRSNILEKGPKSDNHTTAIAIGEEGVTQPTQEITVTDNSFRNDGNYQTLFVWNNTATPAALKNNKLLGSVVPLRGDGSAQ
;
A
#
# COMPACT_ATOMS: atom_id res chain seq x y z
N MET A 1 70.60 -70.08 6.72
CA MET A 1 69.93 -70.06 5.40
C MET A 1 69.23 -68.72 5.26
N THR A 2 69.46 -68.10 4.11
CA THR A 2 69.11 -66.77 3.62
C THR A 2 67.60 -66.48 3.51
N VAL A 3 67.25 -65.17 3.45
CA VAL A 3 66.30 -64.43 2.55
C VAL A 3 65.66 -63.27 3.38
N SER A 4 66.01 -61.98 3.19
CA SER A 4 65.52 -60.97 2.19
C SER A 4 64.00 -60.71 2.29
N MET A 5 63.36 -59.53 2.19
CA MET A 5 63.64 -58.09 1.99
C MET A 5 62.29 -57.34 2.25
N PHE A 6 62.32 -55.99 2.21
CA PHE A 6 61.25 -55.03 1.81
C PHE A 6 60.43 -54.26 2.88
N TRP A 7 60.91 -53.03 3.14
CA TRP A 7 60.26 -51.71 2.98
C TRP A 7 58.75 -51.53 3.27
N THR A 8 58.42 -50.58 4.15
CA THR A 8 57.74 -49.31 3.76
C THR A 8 57.74 -48.30 4.91
N ALA A 9 58.22 -47.07 4.65
CA ALA A 9 58.18 -45.95 5.57
C ALA A 9 56.87 -45.17 5.40
N MET A 10 56.03 -45.17 6.43
CA MET A 10 54.76 -44.42 6.44
C MET A 10 54.99 -43.01 6.98
N ARG A 11 54.96 -42.01 6.09
CA ARG A 11 54.99 -40.58 6.47
C ARG A 11 53.59 -40.14 6.92
N VAL A 12 53.42 -39.94 8.22
CA VAL A 12 52.21 -39.34 8.79
C VAL A 12 52.25 -37.83 8.58
N ARG A 13 51.37 -37.30 7.72
CA ARG A 13 51.13 -35.87 7.56
C ARG A 13 50.07 -35.44 8.58
N PHE A 14 50.47 -34.66 9.59
CA PHE A 14 49.55 -33.96 10.46
C PHE A 14 48.85 -32.84 9.67
N VAL A 15 47.57 -33.01 9.39
CA VAL A 15 46.70 -31.93 8.90
C VAL A 15 46.07 -31.27 10.11
N LEU A 16 46.53 -30.07 10.45
CA LEU A 16 45.88 -29.19 11.42
C LEU A 16 44.59 -28.65 10.78
N VAL A 17 43.45 -29.23 11.12
CA VAL A 17 42.13 -28.69 10.79
C VAL A 17 41.83 -27.59 11.80
N LEU A 18 42.05 -26.33 11.41
CA LEU A 18 41.50 -25.19 12.15
C LEU A 18 39.97 -25.17 11.94
N ALA A 19 39.24 -25.67 12.93
CA ALA A 19 37.80 -25.48 13.02
C ALA A 19 37.51 -24.01 13.33
N GLY A 20 37.29 -23.20 12.29
CA GLY A 20 36.77 -21.85 12.46
C GLY A 20 35.34 -21.90 13.00
N LEU A 21 35.14 -21.49 14.25
CA LEU A 21 33.80 -21.19 14.76
C LEU A 21 33.23 -20.03 13.94
N MET A 22 32.37 -20.32 12.96
CA MET A 22 31.47 -19.32 12.42
C MET A 22 30.43 -19.03 13.49
N LEU A 23 30.68 -17.99 14.29
CA LEU A 23 29.64 -17.35 15.10
C LEU A 23 28.62 -16.75 14.12
N THR A 24 27.59 -17.53 13.80
CA THR A 24 26.37 -17.02 13.18
C THR A 24 25.78 -16.00 14.15
N HIS A 25 26.09 -14.72 13.94
CA HIS A 25 25.39 -13.65 14.62
C HIS A 25 23.96 -13.70 14.10
N ALA A 26 23.05 -14.32 14.86
CA ALA A 26 21.66 -13.99 14.75
C ALA A 26 21.60 -12.47 14.98
N GLY A 27 21.43 -11.70 13.90
CA GLY A 27 21.36 -10.25 13.98
C GLY A 27 20.23 -9.91 14.93
N PHE A 28 20.57 -9.38 16.10
CA PHE A 28 19.57 -8.82 17.00
C PHE A 28 18.94 -7.63 16.27
N ALA A 29 17.61 -7.68 16.10
CA ALA A 29 16.82 -6.54 15.69
C ALA A 29 17.13 -5.36 16.62
N ALA A 30 17.71 -4.30 16.07
CA ALA A 30 18.06 -3.12 16.83
C ALA A 30 16.88 -2.13 16.85
N ARG A 31 16.85 -1.29 17.89
CA ARG A 31 16.00 -0.11 17.91
C ARG A 31 16.79 1.10 17.40
N LEU A 32 16.26 1.81 16.41
CA LEU A 32 16.83 3.05 15.91
C LEU A 32 15.95 4.24 16.32
N ASP A 33 16.45 5.06 17.24
CA ASP A 33 15.74 6.25 17.71
C ASP A 33 15.95 7.44 16.77
N VAL A 34 14.86 7.98 16.22
CA VAL A 34 14.86 9.10 15.28
C VAL A 34 14.18 10.31 15.89
N GLY A 35 14.79 11.49 15.74
CA GLY A 35 14.18 12.78 16.05
C GLY A 35 15.12 13.78 16.71
N PRO A 36 14.61 14.98 17.07
CA PRO A 36 15.41 16.00 17.74
C PRO A 36 16.08 15.44 19.02
N GLY A 37 17.41 15.53 19.09
CA GLY A 37 18.19 15.04 20.22
C GLY A 37 18.33 13.51 20.32
N LYS A 38 17.90 12.76 19.31
CA LYS A 38 18.11 11.30 19.20
C LYS A 38 19.39 10.97 18.42
N THR A 39 19.77 9.69 18.43
CA THR A 39 20.92 9.16 17.69
C THR A 39 20.86 9.52 16.21
N TYR A 40 19.70 9.35 15.60
CA TYR A 40 19.43 9.78 14.24
C TYR A 40 18.52 10.99 14.29
N LYS A 41 18.88 12.07 13.61
CA LYS A 41 18.09 13.30 13.59
C LYS A 41 16.92 13.21 12.62
N MET A 42 17.10 12.43 11.56
CA MET A 42 16.16 12.36 10.43
C MET A 42 15.86 10.90 10.03
N PRO A 43 14.67 10.60 9.49
CA PRO A 43 14.33 9.26 9.00
C PRO A 43 15.33 8.71 7.97
N SER A 44 15.84 9.56 7.08
CA SER A 44 16.87 9.18 6.09
C SER A 44 18.16 8.63 6.71
N GLU A 45 18.59 9.20 7.85
CA GLU A 45 19.80 8.78 8.54
C GLU A 45 19.64 7.37 9.12
N ALA A 46 18.48 7.07 9.73
CA ALA A 46 18.17 5.72 10.20
C ALA A 46 18.02 4.75 9.03
N ALA A 47 17.35 5.15 7.94
CA ALA A 47 17.18 4.32 6.75
C ALA A 47 18.51 3.94 6.09
N ALA A 48 19.54 4.78 6.19
CA ALA A 48 20.86 4.53 5.64
C ALA A 48 21.63 3.41 6.37
N VAL A 49 21.28 3.11 7.62
CA VAL A 49 21.99 2.14 8.47
C VAL A 49 21.12 0.97 8.92
N ALA A 50 19.80 1.06 8.73
CA ALA A 50 18.85 0.02 9.11
C ALA A 50 19.20 -1.34 8.47
N ARG A 51 19.07 -2.38 9.28
CA ARG A 51 19.29 -3.78 8.92
C ARG A 51 17.99 -4.56 9.05
N ASP A 52 18.00 -5.76 8.50
CA ASP A 52 16.82 -6.63 8.51
C ASP A 52 16.33 -6.88 9.95
N GLY A 53 15.05 -6.64 10.19
CA GLY A 53 14.41 -6.82 11.49
C GLY A 53 14.43 -5.60 12.40
N ASP A 54 15.12 -4.52 12.06
CA ASP A 54 15.21 -3.33 12.91
C ASP A 54 13.84 -2.64 13.14
N HIS A 55 13.69 -2.04 14.31
CA HIS A 55 12.54 -1.21 14.68
C HIS A 55 12.98 0.25 14.77
N ILE A 56 12.42 1.08 13.90
CA ILE A 56 12.66 2.52 13.83
C ILE A 56 11.56 3.24 14.59
N GLU A 57 11.95 3.93 15.67
CA GLU A 57 11.07 4.72 16.52
C GLU A 57 11.29 6.21 16.25
N ILE A 58 10.31 6.87 15.65
CA ILE A 58 10.36 8.27 15.24
C ILE A 58 9.61 9.13 16.25
N ALA A 59 10.32 10.01 16.95
CA ALA A 59 9.73 10.94 17.90
C ALA A 59 8.89 12.03 17.19
N PRO A 60 7.89 12.63 17.86
CA PRO A 60 7.11 13.74 17.31
C PRO A 60 7.98 14.87 16.76
N GLY A 61 7.58 15.39 15.61
CA GLY A 61 8.33 16.40 14.88
C GLY A 61 7.89 16.49 13.42
N GLN A 62 8.23 17.60 12.80
CA GLN A 62 8.05 17.80 11.36
C GLN A 62 9.39 17.63 10.65
N TYR A 63 9.45 16.65 9.76
CA TYR A 63 10.64 16.22 9.06
C TYR A 63 10.48 16.55 7.57
N PHE A 64 11.23 17.56 7.11
CA PHE A 64 11.37 17.88 5.68
C PHE A 64 12.37 16.92 5.04
N ASP A 65 11.99 15.64 5.02
CA ASP A 65 12.88 14.54 4.70
C ASP A 65 12.20 13.46 3.86
N CYS A 66 13.01 12.60 3.25
CA CYS A 66 12.57 11.39 2.58
C CYS A 66 13.48 10.23 2.95
N ALA A 67 12.98 9.00 2.93
CA ALA A 67 13.76 7.82 3.30
C ALA A 67 13.57 6.66 2.31
N VAL A 68 14.65 5.94 2.04
CA VAL A 68 14.64 4.72 1.21
C VAL A 68 14.94 3.52 2.10
N TRP A 69 13.90 2.76 2.41
CA TRP A 69 13.93 1.63 3.33
C TRP A 69 14.22 0.33 2.56
N ARG A 70 15.48 -0.12 2.62
CA ARG A 70 15.97 -1.29 1.85
C ARG A 70 15.95 -2.60 2.61
N ALA A 71 16.13 -2.54 3.93
CA ALA A 71 16.15 -3.71 4.78
C ALA A 71 14.76 -4.36 4.88
N ASN A 72 14.73 -5.66 5.10
CA ASN A 72 13.51 -6.45 5.25
C ASN A 72 13.02 -6.43 6.71
N ASN A 73 11.77 -6.84 6.92
CA ASN A 73 11.19 -7.05 8.26
C ASN A 73 11.28 -5.81 9.16
N LEU A 74 11.22 -4.61 8.58
CA LEU A 74 11.29 -3.36 9.33
C LEU A 74 9.95 -3.03 9.97
N VAL A 75 10.01 -2.43 11.15
CA VAL A 75 8.90 -1.68 11.74
C VAL A 75 9.31 -0.21 11.79
N ILE A 76 8.54 0.68 11.18
CA ILE A 76 8.78 2.12 11.16
C ILE A 76 7.58 2.79 11.81
N GLU A 77 7.79 3.40 12.97
CA GLU A 77 6.69 3.82 13.84
C GLU A 77 6.89 5.22 14.41
N GLY A 78 5.82 6.01 14.42
CA GLY A 78 5.76 7.21 15.24
C GLY A 78 5.50 6.87 16.71
N THR A 79 6.32 7.39 17.63
CA THR A 79 6.21 7.05 19.06
C THR A 79 5.04 7.75 19.77
N ALA A 80 4.49 8.81 19.17
CA ALA A 80 3.31 9.53 19.63
C ALA A 80 2.70 10.34 18.48
N PRO A 81 1.49 10.93 18.65
CA PRO A 81 0.93 11.84 17.65
C PRO A 81 1.88 13.01 17.31
N GLY A 82 1.83 13.49 16.07
CA GLY A 82 2.62 14.65 15.62
C GLY A 82 3.92 14.31 14.92
N VAL A 83 4.13 13.06 14.48
CA VAL A 83 5.22 12.70 13.57
C VAL A 83 4.77 12.97 12.13
N VAL A 84 5.40 13.93 11.46
CA VAL A 84 5.03 14.38 10.12
C VAL A 84 6.25 14.31 9.20
N ILE A 85 6.18 13.53 8.12
CA ILE A 85 7.16 13.52 7.04
C ILE A 85 6.57 14.28 5.87
N THR A 86 7.33 15.19 5.26
CA THR A 86 6.75 16.14 4.33
C THR A 86 7.68 16.68 3.25
N ASP A 87 7.07 17.08 2.13
CA ASP A 87 7.60 17.87 1.01
C ASP A 87 8.77 17.22 0.22
N LYS A 88 9.87 16.85 0.87
CA LYS A 88 11.05 16.28 0.22
C LYS A 88 10.76 14.85 -0.21
N THR A 89 11.05 14.50 -1.46
CA THR A 89 10.86 13.15 -2.00
C THR A 89 12.19 12.48 -2.37
N CYS A 90 12.21 11.16 -2.28
CA CYS A 90 13.37 10.32 -2.58
C CYS A 90 13.21 9.68 -3.95
N GLN A 91 14.31 9.61 -4.70
CA GLN A 91 14.40 8.95 -6.02
C GLN A 91 13.39 9.45 -7.06
N GLY A 92 12.87 10.68 -6.90
CA GLY A 92 11.77 11.17 -7.73
C GLY A 92 10.46 10.40 -7.57
N LYS A 93 10.27 9.69 -6.44
CA LYS A 93 9.14 8.77 -6.22
C LYS A 93 8.22 9.18 -5.07
N GLY A 94 8.74 9.30 -3.86
CA GLY A 94 7.87 9.52 -2.68
C GLY A 94 8.62 9.88 -1.42
N LEU A 95 7.88 10.19 -0.35
CA LEU A 95 8.46 10.52 0.96
C LEU A 95 9.18 9.28 1.51
N PHE A 96 8.47 8.16 1.58
CA PHE A 96 9.07 6.85 1.89
C PHE A 96 9.07 5.97 0.64
N VAL A 97 10.24 5.45 0.28
CA VAL A 97 10.40 4.42 -0.75
C VAL A 97 10.72 3.11 -0.06
N ILE A 98 9.84 2.12 -0.19
CA ILE A 98 9.98 0.80 0.43
C ILE A 98 10.48 -0.18 -0.64
N SER A 99 11.66 -0.75 -0.42
CA SER A 99 12.28 -1.75 -1.31
C SER A 99 12.58 -3.08 -0.60
N GLY A 100 12.49 -3.10 0.73
CA GLY A 100 12.60 -4.30 1.56
C GLY A 100 11.25 -5.00 1.76
N ASN A 101 11.30 -6.31 1.95
CA ASN A 101 10.10 -7.14 2.14
C ASN A 101 9.59 -7.07 3.58
N ASN A 102 8.28 -7.25 3.77
CA ASN A 102 7.62 -7.34 5.07
C ASN A 102 7.86 -6.11 5.96
N THR A 103 7.61 -4.93 5.41
CA THR A 103 7.75 -3.66 6.14
C THR A 103 6.42 -3.24 6.76
N THR A 104 6.43 -2.79 8.01
CA THR A 104 5.30 -2.13 8.67
C THR A 104 5.59 -0.64 8.81
N VAL A 105 4.65 0.21 8.40
CA VAL A 105 4.68 1.66 8.64
C VAL A 105 3.45 2.04 9.46
N ARG A 106 3.63 2.69 10.61
CA ARG A 106 2.51 3.01 11.50
C ARG A 106 2.64 4.32 12.27
N ASN A 107 1.49 4.93 12.60
CA ASN A 107 1.40 6.11 13.47
C ASN A 107 2.16 7.34 12.97
N LEU A 108 2.15 7.59 11.65
CA LEU A 108 2.81 8.73 11.00
C LEU A 108 1.82 9.55 10.18
N THR A 109 2.18 10.81 9.90
CA THR A 109 1.56 11.59 8.82
C THR A 109 2.57 11.75 7.68
N LEU A 110 2.15 11.41 6.47
CA LEU A 110 2.91 11.55 5.23
C LEU A 110 2.17 12.55 4.34
N THR A 111 2.78 13.71 4.06
CA THR A 111 2.05 14.83 3.45
C THR A 111 2.85 15.63 2.41
N ARG A 112 2.14 16.23 1.46
CA ARG A 112 2.70 17.11 0.42
C ARG A 112 3.78 16.47 -0.45
N ALA A 113 3.69 15.16 -0.69
CA ALA A 113 4.56 14.49 -1.65
C ALA A 113 4.28 15.01 -3.06
N ARG A 114 5.31 15.58 -3.69
CA ARG A 114 5.26 16.13 -5.06
C ARG A 114 6.49 15.68 -5.83
N VAL A 115 6.31 15.18 -7.04
CA VAL A 115 7.39 14.86 -7.99
C VAL A 115 7.03 15.39 -9.39
N PRO A 116 8.03 15.64 -10.27
CA PRO A 116 7.77 16.17 -11.62
C PRO A 116 6.86 15.29 -12.48
N ASP A 117 6.90 13.97 -12.28
CA ASP A 117 6.08 12.99 -13.01
C ASP A 117 4.63 12.92 -12.51
N MET A 118 4.27 13.76 -11.53
CA MET A 118 2.91 13.95 -11.03
C MET A 118 2.28 12.74 -10.32
N ASN A 119 3.12 11.83 -9.83
CA ASN A 119 2.75 10.61 -9.09
C ASN A 119 3.52 10.46 -7.76
N GLY A 120 3.86 11.60 -7.16
CA GLY A 120 4.64 11.68 -5.92
C GLY A 120 3.87 11.09 -4.75
N ALA A 121 4.39 9.99 -4.21
CA ALA A 121 3.65 9.20 -3.23
C ALA A 121 4.04 9.52 -1.78
N GLY A 122 3.09 9.44 -0.85
CA GLY A 122 3.43 9.33 0.57
C GLY A 122 4.30 8.08 0.81
N ILE A 123 3.85 6.93 0.30
CA ILE A 123 4.66 5.70 0.21
C ILE A 123 4.74 5.23 -1.24
N ARG A 124 5.97 5.10 -1.77
CA ARG A 124 6.23 4.32 -2.97
C ARG A 124 6.66 2.91 -2.58
N LEU A 125 5.89 1.90 -2.99
CA LEU A 125 6.25 0.50 -2.79
C LEU A 125 6.91 -0.06 -4.05
N ASP A 126 8.23 -0.17 -4.06
CA ASP A 126 8.97 -0.72 -5.20
C ASP A 126 8.81 -2.24 -5.31
N ARG A 127 8.78 -2.92 -4.16
CA ARG A 127 8.58 -4.37 -4.02
C ARG A 127 8.36 -4.75 -2.57
N GLY A 128 7.85 -5.95 -2.34
CA GLY A 128 7.72 -6.56 -1.04
C GLY A 128 6.36 -6.33 -0.41
N SER A 129 6.05 -7.11 0.62
CA SER A 129 4.82 -6.95 1.39
C SER A 129 4.90 -5.75 2.33
N LEU A 130 3.80 -5.00 2.42
CA LEU A 130 3.69 -3.75 3.17
C LEU A 130 2.45 -3.81 4.08
N THR A 131 2.62 -3.48 5.35
CA THR A 131 1.53 -3.19 6.28
C THR A 131 1.54 -1.71 6.65
N VAL A 132 0.39 -1.05 6.54
CA VAL A 132 0.16 0.34 6.92
C VAL A 132 -0.92 0.39 7.99
N ASP A 133 -0.63 1.00 9.14
CA ASP A 133 -1.54 1.02 10.29
C ASP A 133 -1.56 2.38 10.99
N GLY A 134 -2.71 3.04 11.07
CA GLY A 134 -2.78 4.34 11.76
C GLY A 134 -1.99 5.46 11.05
N VAL A 135 -1.80 5.38 9.74
CA VAL A 135 -1.05 6.38 8.97
C VAL A 135 -2.01 7.37 8.30
N LYS A 136 -1.64 8.64 8.28
CA LYS A 136 -2.36 9.69 7.57
C LYS A 136 -1.62 10.10 6.31
N PHE A 137 -2.28 10.00 5.16
CA PHE A 137 -1.80 10.47 3.87
C PHE A 137 -2.57 11.73 3.50
N ILE A 138 -1.91 12.89 3.57
CA ILE A 138 -2.59 14.17 3.44
C ILE A 138 -2.00 14.96 2.27
N ASP A 139 -2.84 15.36 1.32
CA ASP A 139 -2.46 16.27 0.25
C ASP A 139 -1.21 15.80 -0.50
N ASN A 140 -1.12 14.51 -0.82
CA ASN A 140 -0.08 13.96 -1.69
C ASN A 140 -0.61 13.86 -3.14
N GLN A 141 0.28 13.75 -4.13
CA GLN A 141 -0.18 13.38 -5.47
C GLN A 141 -0.75 11.97 -5.42
N ASP A 142 0.04 11.02 -4.92
CA ASP A 142 -0.41 9.67 -4.56
C ASP A 142 -0.34 9.49 -3.03
N GLY A 143 -1.34 8.86 -2.40
CA GLY A 143 -1.17 8.40 -1.02
C GLY A 143 -0.16 7.24 -0.96
N ILE A 144 -0.49 6.16 -1.66
CA ILE A 144 0.37 4.98 -1.83
C ILE A 144 0.42 4.60 -3.30
N LEU A 145 1.62 4.35 -3.83
CA LEU A 145 1.80 3.90 -5.21
C LEU A 145 2.80 2.74 -5.32
N GLY A 146 2.39 1.60 -5.88
CA GLY A 146 3.31 0.53 -6.22
C GLY A 146 2.76 -0.88 -6.05
N GLY A 147 3.60 -1.78 -5.53
CA GLY A 147 3.33 -3.22 -5.45
C GLY A 147 3.52 -3.92 -6.80
N GLY A 148 3.81 -5.22 -6.75
CA GLY A 148 4.00 -6.09 -7.90
C GLY A 148 3.69 -7.56 -7.57
N PRO A 149 3.92 -8.49 -8.52
CA PRO A 149 3.57 -9.90 -8.33
C PRO A 149 4.20 -10.50 -7.08
N GLY A 150 3.42 -11.23 -6.27
CA GLY A 150 3.87 -11.82 -5.01
C GLY A 150 3.79 -10.88 -3.80
N ASP A 151 3.50 -9.58 -4.00
CA ASP A 151 3.36 -8.64 -2.89
C ASP A 151 1.98 -8.74 -2.23
N THR A 152 1.94 -8.51 -0.92
CA THR A 152 0.71 -8.29 -0.15
C THR A 152 0.73 -6.90 0.47
N VAL A 153 -0.31 -6.11 0.24
CA VAL A 153 -0.47 -4.76 0.78
C VAL A 153 -1.67 -4.73 1.71
N ILE A 154 -1.43 -4.54 3.00
CA ILE A 154 -2.47 -4.43 4.04
C ILE A 154 -2.47 -2.99 4.56
N ILE A 155 -3.63 -2.35 4.52
CA ILE A 155 -3.82 -0.98 4.99
C ILE A 155 -4.99 -0.99 5.97
N ARG A 156 -4.77 -0.52 7.19
CA ARG A 156 -5.81 -0.47 8.21
C ARG A 156 -5.75 0.79 9.05
N ASN A 157 -6.90 1.17 9.61
CA ASN A 157 -7.02 2.31 10.55
C ASN A 157 -6.39 3.60 10.03
N SER A 158 -6.35 3.80 8.70
CA SER A 158 -5.56 4.88 8.07
C SER A 158 -6.47 5.92 7.43
N GLU A 159 -5.94 7.12 7.21
CA GLU A 159 -6.67 8.26 6.65
C GLU A 159 -6.02 8.74 5.36
N PHE A 160 -6.83 8.99 4.32
CA PHE A 160 -6.42 9.54 3.03
C PHE A 160 -7.23 10.79 2.75
N VAL A 161 -6.59 11.95 2.86
CA VAL A 161 -7.28 13.25 2.79
C VAL A 161 -6.67 14.08 1.68
N LYS A 162 -7.48 14.56 0.72
CA LYS A 162 -7.05 15.47 -0.35
C LYS A 162 -5.92 14.96 -1.24
N ASN A 163 -5.72 13.64 -1.31
CA ASN A 163 -4.79 13.06 -2.28
C ASN A 163 -5.39 13.07 -3.69
N GLY A 164 -4.53 13.02 -4.69
CA GLY A 164 -4.91 12.86 -6.09
C GLY A 164 -4.62 14.09 -6.93
N VAL A 165 -4.13 13.84 -8.15
CA VAL A 165 -3.96 14.81 -9.23
C VAL A 165 -3.99 14.05 -10.55
N CYS A 166 -4.46 14.66 -11.64
CA CYS A 166 -4.33 14.07 -12.97
C CYS A 166 -3.89 15.08 -14.01
N ALA A 167 -2.58 15.12 -14.28
CA ALA A 167 -1.96 15.93 -15.33
C ALA A 167 -0.47 15.61 -15.46
N PRO A 168 0.04 14.90 -16.49
CA PRO A 168 -0.64 14.09 -17.50
C PRO A 168 -0.92 12.64 -17.05
N VAL A 169 -0.34 12.23 -15.92
CA VAL A 169 -0.59 10.95 -15.26
C VAL A 169 -1.57 11.20 -14.11
N CYS A 170 -2.44 10.23 -13.86
CA CYS A 170 -3.35 10.24 -12.71
C CYS A 170 -2.69 9.57 -11.49
N ALA A 171 -2.72 10.28 -10.38
CA ALA A 171 -2.32 9.85 -9.04
C ALA A 171 -3.56 9.79 -8.14
N HIS A 172 -3.56 8.87 -7.18
CA HIS A 172 -4.73 8.36 -6.48
C HIS A 172 -4.59 8.44 -4.95
N GLY A 173 -5.65 8.14 -4.22
CA GLY A 173 -5.53 7.86 -2.77
C GLY A 173 -4.64 6.63 -2.54
N ILE A 174 -5.02 5.51 -3.15
CA ILE A 174 -4.23 4.27 -3.21
C ILE A 174 -4.15 3.84 -4.67
N TYR A 175 -2.94 3.51 -5.13
CA TYR A 175 -2.70 2.82 -6.39
C TYR A 175 -1.78 1.61 -6.18
N VAL A 176 -2.37 0.42 -6.15
CA VAL A 176 -1.63 -0.84 -6.16
C VAL A 176 -1.69 -1.51 -7.54
N ASN A 177 -0.54 -1.91 -8.08
CA ASN A 177 -0.46 -2.64 -9.35
C ASN A 177 -0.86 -4.12 -9.15
N ASN A 178 -0.21 -5.05 -9.86
CA ASN A 178 -0.54 -6.47 -9.91
C ASN A 178 -0.04 -7.29 -8.71
N ALA A 179 -0.23 -6.76 -7.50
CA ALA A 179 -0.02 -7.47 -6.25
C ALA A 179 -0.90 -8.72 -6.13
N ASP A 180 -0.53 -9.67 -5.28
CA ASP A 180 -1.38 -10.82 -4.99
C ASP A 180 -2.60 -10.41 -4.16
N LEU A 181 -2.41 -9.46 -3.22
CA LEU A 181 -3.48 -8.96 -2.36
C LEU A 181 -3.33 -7.45 -2.10
N LEU A 182 -4.43 -6.72 -2.27
CA LEU A 182 -4.69 -5.45 -1.58
C LEU A 182 -5.84 -5.65 -0.60
N GLN A 183 -5.60 -5.36 0.68
CA GLN A 183 -6.61 -5.37 1.74
C GLN A 183 -6.64 -4.01 2.44
N VAL A 184 -7.80 -3.36 2.41
CA VAL A 184 -8.04 -2.05 3.01
C VAL A 184 -9.16 -2.17 4.03
N GLU A 185 -8.87 -1.86 5.29
CA GLU A 185 -9.79 -2.07 6.41
C GLU A 185 -9.94 -0.84 7.28
N SER A 186 -11.15 -0.57 7.77
CA SER A 186 -11.40 0.42 8.83
C SER A 186 -10.72 1.78 8.57
N SER A 187 -10.67 2.20 7.30
CA SER A 187 -9.90 3.37 6.84
C SER A 187 -10.83 4.43 6.28
N HIS A 188 -10.40 5.69 6.38
CA HIS A 188 -11.19 6.85 5.98
C HIS A 188 -10.56 7.57 4.78
N PHE A 189 -11.39 7.93 3.81
CA PHE A 189 -11.01 8.71 2.65
C PHE A 189 -11.93 9.92 2.55
N SER A 190 -11.35 11.11 2.41
CA SER A 190 -12.10 12.35 2.26
C SER A 190 -11.47 13.31 1.27
N ASP A 191 -12.33 14.06 0.56
CA ASP A 191 -11.94 15.10 -0.39
C ASP A 191 -10.89 14.63 -1.41
N THR A 192 -10.99 13.38 -1.92
CA THR A 192 -10.09 12.93 -2.99
C THR A 192 -10.23 13.87 -4.18
N GLN A 193 -9.12 14.43 -4.66
CA GLN A 193 -9.18 15.56 -5.59
C GLN A 193 -9.31 15.12 -7.04
N GLN A 194 -8.55 14.17 -7.55
CA GLN A 194 -8.74 13.67 -8.91
C GLN A 194 -8.51 12.18 -8.92
N ALA A 195 -8.76 11.55 -10.06
CA ALA A 195 -8.57 10.12 -10.24
C ALA A 195 -9.40 9.29 -9.23
N HIS A 196 -8.83 8.41 -8.42
CA HIS A 196 -9.64 7.47 -7.61
C HIS A 196 -9.20 7.46 -6.15
N SER A 197 -10.13 7.23 -5.22
CA SER A 197 -9.75 7.00 -3.83
C SER A 197 -8.96 5.69 -3.72
N ILE A 198 -9.37 4.64 -4.43
CA ILE A 198 -8.66 3.36 -4.51
C ILE A 198 -8.62 2.90 -5.98
N LYS A 199 -7.43 2.65 -6.51
CA LYS A 199 -7.17 1.94 -7.77
C LYS A 199 -6.36 0.68 -7.49
N SER A 200 -6.85 -0.48 -7.93
CA SER A 200 -6.22 -1.77 -7.65
C SER A 200 -6.18 -2.67 -8.87
N ARG A 201 -4.97 -3.07 -9.29
CA ARG A 201 -4.76 -4.10 -10.31
C ARG A 201 -4.40 -5.46 -9.71
N ALA A 202 -4.61 -5.61 -8.40
CA ALA A 202 -4.24 -6.79 -7.65
C ALA A 202 -5.09 -8.00 -8.07
N ARG A 203 -4.55 -9.20 -7.84
CA ARG A 203 -5.29 -10.46 -8.05
C ARG A 203 -6.49 -10.60 -7.12
N ARG A 204 -6.39 -10.04 -5.91
CA ARG A 204 -7.46 -9.96 -4.94
C ARG A 204 -7.50 -8.58 -4.31
N THR A 205 -8.68 -7.98 -4.25
CA THR A 205 -8.91 -6.70 -3.59
C THR A 205 -10.04 -6.85 -2.58
N VAL A 206 -9.75 -6.50 -1.33
CA VAL A 206 -10.69 -6.53 -0.21
C VAL A 206 -10.78 -5.12 0.38
N VAL A 207 -11.97 -4.54 0.40
CA VAL A 207 -12.25 -3.22 0.99
C VAL A 207 -13.38 -3.37 1.99
N THR A 208 -13.09 -3.24 3.29
CA THR A 208 -14.06 -3.53 4.34
C THR A 208 -14.07 -2.54 5.49
N GLY A 209 -15.26 -2.13 5.93
CA GLY A 209 -15.40 -1.23 7.08
C GLY A 209 -14.85 0.18 6.84
N CYS A 210 -14.64 0.57 5.59
CA CYS A 210 -14.11 1.88 5.22
C CYS A 210 -15.22 2.93 5.09
N THR A 211 -14.84 4.19 5.29
CA THR A 211 -15.66 5.36 4.95
C THR A 211 -14.97 6.11 3.83
N ILE A 212 -15.54 6.06 2.62
CA ILE A 212 -14.97 6.68 1.42
C ILE A 212 -15.96 7.73 0.89
N THR A 213 -15.66 9.00 1.12
CA THR A 213 -16.59 10.10 0.82
C THR A 213 -15.87 11.20 0.05
N ASP A 214 -16.41 11.63 -1.07
CA ASP A 214 -15.89 12.82 -1.77
C ASP A 214 -16.11 14.09 -0.96
N GLY A 215 -17.21 14.15 -0.21
CA GLY A 215 -17.62 15.35 0.51
C GLY A 215 -18.02 16.49 -0.43
N PRO A 216 -18.19 17.72 0.09
CA PRO A 216 -18.69 18.85 -0.69
C PRO A 216 -17.67 19.38 -1.72
N THR A 217 -16.40 18.99 -1.58
CA THR A 217 -15.29 19.55 -2.37
C THR A 217 -14.47 18.54 -3.15
N GLY A 218 -14.50 17.25 -2.80
CA GLY A 218 -13.79 16.21 -3.56
C GLY A 218 -14.28 16.13 -5.00
N THR A 219 -13.33 15.92 -5.91
CA THR A 219 -13.52 15.88 -7.35
C THR A 219 -13.11 14.51 -7.92
N SER A 220 -13.11 13.45 -7.10
CA SER A 220 -12.73 12.10 -7.54
C SER A 220 -13.55 11.59 -8.73
N SER A 221 -12.93 10.72 -9.54
CA SER A 221 -13.58 9.92 -10.57
C SER A 221 -14.30 8.75 -9.90
N TYR A 222 -13.70 7.57 -9.79
CA TYR A 222 -14.32 6.42 -9.11
C TYR A 222 -13.88 6.37 -7.65
N LEU A 223 -14.75 5.91 -6.75
CA LEU A 223 -14.36 5.67 -5.36
C LEU A 223 -13.44 4.46 -5.29
N ILE A 224 -13.82 3.39 -6.00
CA ILE A 224 -13.05 2.16 -6.10
C ILE A 224 -12.98 1.76 -7.58
N ASP A 225 -11.77 1.62 -8.09
CA ASP A 225 -11.49 1.17 -9.44
C ASP A 225 -10.65 -0.10 -9.44
N ILE A 226 -11.17 -1.16 -10.05
CA ILE A 226 -10.54 -2.48 -10.21
C ILE A 226 -10.38 -2.73 -11.72
N PRO A 227 -9.50 -1.98 -12.41
CA PRO A 227 -9.58 -1.81 -13.85
C PRO A 227 -9.26 -3.10 -14.63
N ASN A 228 -8.53 -4.04 -14.03
CA ASN A 228 -8.10 -5.29 -14.66
C ASN A 228 -8.81 -6.56 -14.14
N GLY A 229 -9.88 -6.39 -13.36
CA GLY A 229 -10.56 -7.50 -12.68
C GLY A 229 -9.74 -8.05 -11.50
N GLY A 230 -9.93 -9.32 -11.18
CA GLY A 230 -9.43 -9.95 -9.95
C GLY A 230 -10.58 -10.32 -9.00
N ALA A 231 -10.30 -11.08 -7.95
CA ALA A 231 -11.29 -11.38 -6.92
C ALA A 231 -11.61 -10.12 -6.10
N VAL A 232 -12.88 -9.73 -6.01
CA VAL A 232 -13.30 -8.48 -5.37
C VAL A 232 -14.25 -8.74 -4.21
N VAL A 233 -13.94 -8.15 -3.05
CA VAL A 233 -14.82 -8.08 -1.88
C VAL A 233 -14.92 -6.64 -1.41
N VAL A 234 -16.10 -6.04 -1.53
CA VAL A 234 -16.41 -4.69 -1.02
C VAL A 234 -17.55 -4.81 -0.01
N ARG A 235 -17.25 -4.74 1.28
CA ARG A 235 -18.25 -5.07 2.32
C ARG A 235 -18.29 -4.10 3.49
N SER A 236 -19.49 -3.80 3.98
CA SER A 236 -19.70 -3.00 5.20
C SER A 236 -19.05 -1.62 5.15
N ASN A 237 -19.01 -0.99 3.97
CA ASN A 237 -18.45 0.34 3.79
C ASN A 237 -19.54 1.43 3.79
N ILE A 238 -19.15 2.64 4.14
CA ILE A 238 -19.92 3.87 3.89
C ILE A 238 -19.28 4.57 2.69
N LEU A 239 -20.04 4.76 1.63
CA LEU A 239 -19.58 5.27 0.35
C LEU A 239 -20.41 6.48 -0.05
N GLU A 240 -19.77 7.55 -0.51
CA GLU A 240 -20.48 8.73 -0.99
C GLU A 240 -19.81 9.32 -2.23
N LYS A 241 -20.63 9.57 -3.25
CA LYS A 241 -20.26 10.39 -4.41
C LYS A 241 -20.77 11.81 -4.22
N GLY A 242 -19.85 12.76 -4.32
CA GLY A 242 -20.08 14.16 -3.99
C GLY A 242 -20.47 15.01 -5.17
N PRO A 243 -21.08 16.18 -4.96
CA PRO A 243 -21.65 16.99 -6.03
C PRO A 243 -20.62 17.51 -7.07
N LYS A 244 -19.32 17.39 -6.78
CA LYS A 244 -18.22 17.84 -7.65
C LYS A 244 -17.40 16.71 -8.30
N SER A 245 -17.76 15.42 -8.13
CA SER A 245 -17.00 14.32 -8.73
C SER A 245 -16.77 14.52 -10.25
N ASP A 246 -15.51 14.50 -10.70
CA ASP A 246 -15.15 14.73 -12.11
C ASP A 246 -15.79 13.68 -13.03
N ASN A 247 -15.70 12.42 -12.63
CA ASN A 247 -16.45 11.33 -13.28
C ASN A 247 -17.54 10.83 -12.33
N HIS A 248 -18.70 11.44 -12.48
CA HIS A 248 -19.84 11.13 -11.66
C HIS A 248 -20.57 9.83 -12.04
N THR A 249 -20.24 9.20 -13.15
CA THR A 249 -21.07 8.13 -13.74
C THR A 249 -21.11 6.83 -12.94
N THR A 250 -20.06 6.52 -12.17
CA THR A 250 -19.87 5.23 -11.50
C THR A 250 -19.18 5.40 -10.15
N ALA A 251 -19.58 4.62 -9.14
CA ALA A 251 -18.91 4.59 -7.84
C ALA A 251 -17.83 3.50 -7.78
N ILE A 252 -18.18 2.27 -8.16
CA ILE A 252 -17.27 1.10 -8.21
C ILE A 252 -17.19 0.60 -9.65
N ALA A 253 -16.01 0.65 -10.26
CA ALA A 253 -15.77 0.14 -11.62
C ALA A 253 -14.88 -1.12 -11.58
N ILE A 254 -15.22 -2.13 -12.37
CA ILE A 254 -14.51 -3.42 -12.39
C ILE A 254 -14.30 -3.86 -13.84
N GLY A 255 -13.04 -4.08 -14.22
CA GLY A 255 -12.65 -4.66 -15.52
C GLY A 255 -12.71 -3.69 -16.72
N GLU A 256 -12.86 -2.39 -16.48
CA GLU A 256 -13.10 -1.41 -17.53
C GLU A 256 -11.88 -1.16 -18.45
N GLU A 257 -10.65 -1.32 -17.94
CA GLU A 257 -9.40 -1.22 -18.74
C GLU A 257 -8.94 -2.59 -19.30
N GLY A 258 -9.80 -3.61 -19.27
CA GLY A 258 -9.52 -4.95 -19.81
C GLY A 258 -9.11 -5.96 -18.74
N VAL A 259 -9.83 -7.08 -18.72
CA VAL A 259 -9.65 -8.14 -17.73
C VAL A 259 -8.39 -8.95 -18.02
N THR A 260 -7.40 -8.83 -17.14
CA THR A 260 -6.13 -9.59 -17.22
C THR A 260 -5.86 -10.40 -15.94
N GLN A 261 -6.62 -10.17 -14.86
CA GLN A 261 -6.57 -10.98 -13.65
C GLN A 261 -7.72 -11.99 -13.62
N PRO A 262 -7.50 -13.21 -13.08
CA PRO A 262 -8.58 -14.15 -12.83
C PRO A 262 -9.61 -13.58 -11.85
N THR A 263 -10.81 -13.28 -12.34
CA THR A 263 -11.93 -12.80 -11.54
C THR A 263 -12.77 -13.99 -11.08
N GLN A 264 -12.47 -14.53 -9.90
CA GLN A 264 -13.17 -15.71 -9.38
C GLN A 264 -14.45 -15.36 -8.62
N GLU A 265 -14.50 -14.16 -8.03
CA GLU A 265 -15.63 -13.66 -7.27
C GLU A 265 -15.73 -12.14 -7.38
N ILE A 266 -16.96 -11.63 -7.37
CA ILE A 266 -17.26 -10.21 -7.16
C ILE A 266 -18.39 -10.16 -6.13
N THR A 267 -18.08 -9.72 -4.92
CA THR A 267 -19.04 -9.56 -3.83
C THR A 267 -19.06 -8.13 -3.35
N VAL A 268 -20.24 -7.52 -3.35
CA VAL A 268 -20.45 -6.15 -2.89
C VAL A 268 -21.62 -6.17 -1.92
N THR A 269 -21.36 -6.26 -0.62
CA THR A 269 -22.42 -6.54 0.36
C THR A 269 -22.45 -5.59 1.55
N ASP A 270 -23.65 -5.35 2.07
CA ASP A 270 -23.86 -4.63 3.33
C ASP A 270 -23.26 -3.21 3.34
N ASN A 271 -23.11 -2.58 2.18
CA ASN A 271 -22.59 -1.21 2.07
C ASN A 271 -23.73 -0.19 2.15
N SER A 272 -23.44 1.01 2.64
CA SER A 272 -24.31 2.17 2.49
C SER A 272 -23.70 3.11 1.45
N PHE A 273 -24.37 3.30 0.32
CA PHE A 273 -23.96 4.22 -0.73
C PHE A 273 -24.94 5.38 -0.87
N ARG A 274 -24.41 6.59 -0.91
CA ARG A 274 -25.17 7.82 -1.17
C ARG A 274 -24.59 8.55 -2.38
N ASN A 275 -25.47 8.99 -3.28
CA ASN A 275 -25.13 9.93 -4.33
C ASN A 275 -25.75 11.30 -3.99
N ASP A 276 -24.90 12.29 -3.68
CA ASP A 276 -25.31 13.65 -3.35
C ASP A 276 -25.34 14.59 -4.56
N GLY A 277 -24.92 14.11 -5.74
CA GLY A 277 -24.97 14.86 -6.99
C GLY A 277 -26.37 15.00 -7.57
N ASN A 278 -26.55 15.98 -8.46
CA ASN A 278 -27.78 16.19 -9.24
C ASN A 278 -27.82 15.33 -10.52
N TYR A 279 -27.07 14.24 -10.56
CA TYR A 279 -26.88 13.34 -11.70
C TYR A 279 -27.14 11.90 -11.27
N GLN A 280 -27.33 10.99 -12.23
CA GLN A 280 -27.44 9.55 -11.95
C GLN A 280 -26.05 8.91 -11.88
N THR A 281 -25.87 7.99 -10.92
CA THR A 281 -24.62 7.26 -10.69
C THR A 281 -24.86 5.75 -10.64
N LEU A 282 -24.04 4.97 -11.33
CA LEU A 282 -23.96 3.52 -11.15
C LEU A 282 -23.29 3.22 -9.81
N PHE A 283 -23.92 2.41 -8.96
CA PHE A 283 -23.24 1.92 -7.77
C PHE A 283 -22.11 0.95 -8.16
N VAL A 284 -22.41 -0.04 -9.00
CA VAL A 284 -21.39 -0.94 -9.57
C VAL A 284 -21.51 -1.01 -11.09
N TRP A 285 -20.40 -0.81 -11.78
CA TRP A 285 -20.21 -1.20 -13.17
C TRP A 285 -19.27 -2.39 -13.24
N ASN A 286 -19.83 -3.55 -13.62
CA ASN A 286 -19.09 -4.77 -13.86
C ASN A 286 -18.88 -4.96 -15.37
N ASN A 287 -17.65 -4.78 -15.84
CA ASN A 287 -17.27 -5.04 -17.23
C ASN A 287 -16.56 -6.39 -17.40
N THR A 288 -16.78 -7.32 -16.46
CA THR A 288 -16.27 -8.70 -16.52
C THR A 288 -17.39 -9.68 -16.85
N ALA A 289 -17.03 -10.90 -17.28
CA ALA A 289 -17.98 -12.00 -17.46
C ALA A 289 -18.34 -12.72 -16.15
N THR A 290 -17.72 -12.33 -15.02
CA THR A 290 -17.99 -12.93 -13.71
C THR A 290 -19.19 -12.21 -13.10
N PRO A 291 -20.29 -12.91 -12.74
CA PRO A 291 -21.45 -12.26 -12.17
C PRO A 291 -21.13 -11.57 -10.83
N ALA A 292 -21.51 -10.31 -10.69
CA ALA A 292 -21.42 -9.56 -9.44
C ALA A 292 -22.60 -9.89 -8.50
N ALA A 293 -22.30 -10.24 -7.25
CA ALA A 293 -23.31 -10.45 -6.21
C ALA A 293 -23.41 -9.21 -5.33
N LEU A 294 -24.42 -8.37 -5.59
CA LEU A 294 -24.76 -7.22 -4.76
C LEU A 294 -25.88 -7.62 -3.79
N LYS A 295 -25.61 -7.60 -2.48
CA LYS A 295 -26.59 -8.00 -1.45
C LYS A 295 -26.64 -7.01 -0.29
N ASN A 296 -27.84 -6.66 0.17
CA ASN A 296 -28.07 -5.83 1.35
C ASN A 296 -27.39 -4.45 1.27
N ASN A 297 -27.20 -3.91 0.07
CA ASN A 297 -26.64 -2.57 -0.08
C ASN A 297 -27.75 -1.53 0.06
N LYS A 298 -27.57 -0.54 0.91
CA LYS A 298 -28.48 0.60 1.04
C LYS A 298 -28.05 1.69 0.06
N LEU A 299 -28.87 1.97 -0.94
CA LEU A 299 -28.60 2.98 -1.97
C LEU A 299 -29.52 4.19 -1.78
N LEU A 300 -28.95 5.39 -1.72
CA LEU A 300 -29.67 6.65 -1.55
C LEU A 300 -29.30 7.66 -2.65
N GLY A 301 -30.31 8.37 -3.16
CA GLY A 301 -30.15 9.34 -4.26
C GLY A 301 -30.45 8.72 -5.63
N SER A 302 -30.06 9.41 -6.70
CA SER A 302 -30.24 8.91 -8.08
C SER A 302 -29.18 7.85 -8.38
N VAL A 303 -29.51 6.58 -8.13
CA VAL A 303 -28.56 5.46 -8.20
C VAL A 303 -29.13 4.32 -9.04
N VAL A 304 -28.31 3.79 -9.94
CA VAL A 304 -28.55 2.51 -10.62
C VAL A 304 -27.68 1.44 -9.94
N PRO A 305 -28.26 0.37 -9.37
CA PRO A 305 -27.49 -0.57 -8.56
C PRO A 305 -26.34 -1.27 -9.31
N LEU A 306 -26.62 -1.76 -10.53
CA LEU A 306 -25.67 -2.59 -11.27
C LEU A 306 -25.83 -2.36 -12.78
N ARG A 307 -24.70 -2.28 -13.48
CA ARG A 307 -24.60 -2.51 -14.93
C ARG A 307 -23.58 -3.62 -15.19
N GLY A 308 -23.95 -4.59 -16.02
CA GLY A 308 -23.13 -5.76 -16.35
C GLY A 308 -23.66 -7.05 -15.72
N ASP A 309 -22.87 -8.12 -15.80
CA ASP A 309 -23.27 -9.45 -15.33
C ASP A 309 -23.41 -9.47 -13.79
N GLY A 310 -24.52 -10.02 -13.29
CA GLY A 310 -24.76 -10.14 -11.86
C GLY A 310 -26.21 -9.91 -11.45
N SER A 311 -26.41 -9.71 -10.14
CA SER A 311 -27.71 -9.41 -9.54
C SER A 311 -27.54 -8.44 -8.38
N ALA A 312 -28.52 -7.55 -8.20
CA ALA A 312 -28.64 -6.67 -7.05
C ALA A 312 -29.89 -7.01 -6.24
N GLN A 313 -29.72 -7.26 -4.95
CA GLN A 313 -30.76 -7.59 -3.97
C GLN A 313 -30.65 -6.68 -2.74
#